data_AF-A0A2E2TND0-F1
#
_entry.id   AF-A0A2E2TND0-F1
#
_cell.length_a   1.000
_cell.length_b   1.000
_cell.length_c   1.000
_cell.angle_alpha   90.00
_cell.angle_beta   90.00
_cell.angle_gamma   90.00
#
_symmetry.space_group_name_H-M   'P 1'
#
loop_
_entity.id
_entity.type
_entity.pdbx_description
1 polymer ?
#
loop_
_entity_poly.entity_id
_entity_poly.type
_entity_poly.pdbx_seq_one_letter_code
_entity_poly.pdbx_strand_id
1 'polypeptide(L)'
;MLYKKLIVLLVALALALPGGAFAEEDGTTTNTTEDKKEVEHRDKKLKDVQLIDAQKIKTLQDRQKDALQTKPQEKRDEFNKKLEERKLDSQKKADEAREKAQDRIEKADEKRDAIKDKLEDRQDKIRDRASTTRDRIEEKREKFNEQRKARVRAFFKRMFTRIEAGFERTSNLIERLESRIAKLEENNPNIQTEEAKTFLLEAEVNVAAGLDTLAKIEVLAEDVVSGDDDPHLVFEEVKALLRSAVQDLRDAHESIKNAIRSIKAQFDRPDEGDDDAEDVIEDENEDEDDDSSDDGTATSTITN
;
A
#
# COMPACT_ATOMS: atom_id res chain seq x y z
N MET A 1 -12.58 3.19 -9.93
CA MET A 1 -13.41 2.16 -10.58
C MET A 1 -12.59 0.87 -10.78
N LEU A 2 -12.44 0.02 -9.76
CA LEU A 2 -11.61 -1.19 -9.91
C LEU A 2 -11.92 -2.37 -8.96
N TYR A 3 -13.11 -2.42 -8.33
CA TYR A 3 -13.48 -3.55 -7.44
C TYR A 3 -14.95 -3.96 -7.58
N LYS A 4 -15.35 -4.38 -8.78
CA LYS A 4 -16.73 -4.88 -9.03
C LYS A 4 -16.80 -6.18 -9.85
N LYS A 5 -15.74 -6.99 -9.90
CA LYS A 5 -15.70 -8.24 -10.70
C LYS A 5 -15.09 -9.46 -9.97
N LEU A 6 -15.39 -9.67 -8.69
CA LEU A 6 -14.90 -10.86 -7.99
C LEU A 6 -15.92 -11.51 -7.04
N ILE A 7 -17.20 -11.54 -7.44
CA ILE A 7 -18.25 -12.29 -6.73
C ILE A 7 -19.21 -12.87 -7.76
N VAL A 8 -18.76 -13.87 -8.53
CA VAL A 8 -19.65 -14.83 -9.19
C VAL A 8 -18.89 -16.16 -9.31
N LEU A 9 -19.57 -17.25 -8.95
CA LEU A 9 -19.34 -18.63 -9.41
C LEU A 9 -18.41 -19.55 -8.58
N LEU A 10 -18.80 -19.82 -7.33
CA LEU A 10 -18.37 -21.01 -6.57
C LEU A 10 -19.58 -21.69 -5.89
N VAL A 11 -20.54 -22.16 -6.68
CA VAL A 11 -21.66 -23.01 -6.22
C VAL A 11 -21.96 -24.05 -7.30
N ALA A 12 -21.34 -25.23 -7.18
CA ALA A 12 -21.76 -26.46 -7.84
C ALA A 12 -21.17 -27.66 -7.08
N LEU A 13 -21.74 -27.98 -5.91
CA LEU A 13 -21.53 -29.25 -5.23
C LEU A 13 -22.91 -29.89 -5.00
N ALA A 14 -23.43 -30.52 -6.05
CA ALA A 14 -24.68 -31.26 -6.01
C ALA A 14 -24.40 -32.73 -5.66
N LEU A 15 -25.00 -33.13 -4.55
CA LEU A 15 -25.29 -34.50 -4.11
C LEU A 15 -25.69 -35.45 -5.25
N ALA A 16 -25.01 -36.60 -5.34
CA ALA A 16 -25.54 -37.79 -6.02
C ALA A 16 -24.87 -39.09 -5.54
N LEU A 17 -25.46 -39.72 -4.51
CA LEU A 17 -25.45 -41.17 -4.27
C LEU A 17 -26.83 -41.50 -3.66
N PRO A 18 -27.55 -42.55 -4.10
CA PRO A 18 -27.18 -43.92 -3.74
C PRO A 18 -27.50 -44.99 -4.81
N GLY A 19 -26.85 -46.15 -4.72
CA GLY A 19 -27.21 -47.31 -5.54
C GLY A 19 -26.28 -48.49 -5.32
N GLY A 20 -26.50 -49.24 -4.25
CA GLY A 20 -25.87 -50.55 -4.06
C GLY A 20 -26.63 -51.61 -4.86
N ALA A 21 -25.92 -52.32 -5.75
CA ALA A 21 -26.40 -53.54 -6.38
C ALA A 21 -25.78 -54.74 -5.64
N PHE A 22 -26.64 -55.53 -5.00
CA PHE A 22 -26.32 -56.87 -4.48
C PHE A 22 -26.35 -57.83 -5.66
N ALA A 23 -25.21 -58.45 -5.96
CA ALA A 23 -25.11 -59.51 -6.96
C ALA A 23 -25.12 -60.88 -6.25
N GLU A 24 -25.89 -61.76 -6.86
CA GLU A 24 -26.27 -63.12 -6.52
C GLU A 24 -25.08 -64.08 -6.77
N GLU A 25 -24.68 -64.87 -5.76
CA GLU A 25 -23.68 -65.94 -5.92
C GLU A 25 -24.40 -67.24 -6.30
N ASP A 26 -24.10 -67.70 -7.52
CA ASP A 26 -24.57 -68.94 -8.13
C ASP A 26 -23.98 -70.19 -7.46
N GLY A 27 -24.86 -71.18 -7.28
CA GLY A 27 -24.60 -72.49 -6.72
C GLY A 27 -23.92 -73.47 -7.68
N THR A 28 -23.30 -74.46 -7.04
CA THR A 28 -22.29 -75.40 -7.49
C THR A 28 -22.77 -76.51 -8.45
N THR A 29 -21.77 -77.03 -9.15
CA THR A 29 -21.64 -78.11 -10.13
C THR A 29 -21.83 -79.55 -9.61
N THR A 30 -21.91 -80.49 -10.58
CA THR A 30 -21.62 -81.94 -10.51
C THR A 30 -22.70 -82.84 -9.88
N ASN A 31 -22.99 -84.07 -10.29
CA ASN A 31 -22.61 -84.96 -11.39
C ASN A 31 -23.46 -86.25 -11.22
N THR A 32 -23.69 -86.99 -12.32
CA THR A 32 -23.57 -88.48 -12.37
C THR A 32 -24.66 -89.34 -11.67
N THR A 33 -25.16 -90.48 -12.15
CA THR A 33 -25.08 -91.29 -13.39
C THR A 33 -25.99 -92.52 -13.17
N GLU A 34 -26.53 -93.05 -14.28
CA GLU A 34 -26.85 -94.45 -14.60
C GLU A 34 -27.99 -95.28 -13.96
N ASP A 35 -28.60 -95.98 -14.91
CA ASP A 35 -28.90 -97.42 -15.00
C ASP A 35 -30.01 -98.10 -14.19
N LYS A 36 -31.01 -98.45 -15.01
CA LYS A 36 -31.92 -99.59 -14.87
C LYS A 36 -31.19 -100.89 -15.17
N LYS A 37 -31.24 -101.87 -14.25
CA LYS A 37 -31.26 -103.31 -14.55
C LYS A 37 -32.08 -104.09 -13.51
N GLU A 38 -32.80 -105.11 -14.01
CA GLU A 38 -33.17 -106.42 -13.44
C GLU A 38 -33.80 -106.48 -12.01
N VAL A 39 -35.04 -106.94 -11.74
CA VAL A 39 -35.79 -108.16 -12.16
C VAL A 39 -34.92 -109.41 -11.98
N GLU A 40 -35.05 -110.34 -11.03
CA GLU A 40 -36.20 -111.05 -10.46
C GLU A 40 -35.65 -112.04 -9.39
N HIS A 41 -36.22 -112.12 -8.18
CA HIS A 41 -36.50 -113.40 -7.49
C HIS A 41 -37.21 -113.16 -6.14
N ARG A 42 -38.55 -113.04 -6.26
CA ARG A 42 -39.53 -113.50 -5.27
C ARG A 42 -39.44 -115.04 -5.20
N ASP A 43 -39.71 -115.77 -4.12
CA ASP A 43 -40.82 -115.72 -3.18
C ASP A 43 -40.53 -116.70 -2.02
N LYS A 44 -41.19 -116.50 -0.86
CA LYS A 44 -41.35 -117.41 0.32
C LYS A 44 -40.72 -117.02 1.67
N LYS A 45 -40.58 -115.72 2.01
CA LYS A 45 -40.37 -115.27 3.41
C LYS A 45 -41.19 -114.01 3.80
N LEU A 46 -42.41 -113.90 3.29
CA LEU A 46 -43.18 -112.65 3.26
C LEU A 46 -44.30 -112.51 4.32
N LYS A 47 -44.30 -113.31 5.41
CA LYS A 47 -45.35 -113.20 6.45
C LYS A 47 -44.86 -112.88 7.87
N ASP A 48 -43.59 -113.11 8.20
CA ASP A 48 -43.05 -112.78 9.53
C ASP A 48 -42.22 -111.47 9.58
N VAL A 49 -41.90 -110.87 8.42
CA VAL A 49 -41.21 -109.56 8.32
C VAL A 49 -42.19 -108.38 8.40
N GLN A 50 -43.46 -108.59 8.03
CA GLN A 50 -44.49 -107.53 7.99
C GLN A 50 -44.92 -107.05 9.39
N LEU A 51 -44.78 -107.87 10.43
CA LEU A 51 -45.13 -107.47 11.81
C LEU A 51 -44.00 -106.66 12.49
N ILE A 52 -42.74 -106.97 12.17
CA ILE A 52 -41.57 -106.23 12.66
C ILE A 52 -41.47 -104.86 11.96
N ASP A 53 -41.83 -104.79 10.67
CA ASP A 53 -41.83 -103.53 9.91
C ASP A 53 -42.95 -102.58 10.34
N ALA A 54 -44.13 -103.06 10.71
CA ALA A 54 -45.21 -102.19 11.22
C ALA A 54 -44.85 -101.51 12.56
N GLN A 55 -44.15 -102.22 13.46
CA GLN A 55 -43.66 -101.64 14.73
C GLN A 55 -42.48 -100.69 14.51
N LYS A 56 -41.59 -100.98 13.57
CA LYS A 56 -40.52 -100.05 13.16
C LYS A 56 -41.07 -98.80 12.47
N ILE A 57 -42.08 -98.92 11.62
CA ILE A 57 -42.72 -97.78 10.94
C ILE A 57 -43.43 -96.89 11.96
N LYS A 58 -44.12 -97.46 12.96
CA LYS A 58 -44.80 -96.68 14.00
C LYS A 58 -43.81 -95.95 14.93
N THR A 59 -42.75 -96.62 15.35
CA THR A 59 -41.68 -95.99 16.16
C THR A 59 -40.86 -94.96 15.36
N LEU A 60 -40.74 -95.12 14.03
CA LEU A 60 -40.18 -94.10 13.14
C LEU A 60 -41.14 -92.93 12.92
N GLN A 61 -42.45 -93.15 12.86
CA GLN A 61 -43.45 -92.10 12.76
C GLN A 61 -43.57 -91.28 14.06
N ASP A 62 -43.49 -91.92 15.23
CA ASP A 62 -43.49 -91.23 16.52
C ASP A 62 -42.16 -90.47 16.72
N ARG A 63 -41.02 -91.06 16.36
CA ARG A 63 -39.74 -90.32 16.30
C ARG A 63 -39.73 -89.21 15.27
N GLN A 64 -40.43 -89.36 14.14
CA GLN A 64 -40.59 -88.29 13.16
C GLN A 64 -41.49 -87.19 13.71
N LYS A 65 -42.60 -87.51 14.37
CA LYS A 65 -43.50 -86.51 14.98
C LYS A 65 -42.84 -85.77 16.13
N ASP A 66 -42.13 -86.45 17.01
CA ASP A 66 -41.32 -85.80 18.05
C ASP A 66 -40.22 -84.96 17.41
N ALA A 67 -39.45 -85.49 16.45
CA ALA A 67 -38.44 -84.71 15.74
C ALA A 67 -39.03 -83.55 14.91
N LEU A 68 -40.29 -83.62 14.50
CA LEU A 68 -41.00 -82.56 13.78
C LEU A 68 -41.70 -81.57 14.72
N GLN A 69 -41.89 -81.89 16.00
CA GLN A 69 -42.47 -80.98 16.99
C GLN A 69 -41.42 -80.34 17.88
N THR A 70 -40.44 -81.11 18.39
CA THR A 70 -39.42 -80.61 19.32
C THR A 70 -38.32 -79.85 18.61
N LYS A 71 -37.82 -80.33 17.46
CA LYS A 71 -36.75 -79.62 16.73
C LYS A 71 -37.15 -78.22 16.24
N PRO A 72 -38.40 -77.99 15.77
CA PRO A 72 -38.82 -76.62 15.44
C PRO A 72 -39.02 -75.71 16.66
N GLN A 73 -39.39 -76.27 17.82
CA GLN A 73 -39.50 -75.48 19.06
C GLN A 73 -38.12 -75.08 19.58
N GLU A 74 -37.17 -76.03 19.69
CA GLU A 74 -35.79 -75.74 20.09
C GLU A 74 -35.11 -74.72 19.16
N LYS A 75 -35.32 -74.85 17.84
CA LYS A 75 -34.81 -73.86 16.86
C LYS A 75 -35.45 -72.49 17.00
N ARG A 76 -36.73 -72.41 17.41
CA ARG A 76 -37.41 -71.13 17.66
C ARG A 76 -36.89 -70.48 18.94
N ASP A 77 -36.64 -71.26 19.98
CA ASP A 77 -36.11 -70.75 21.25
C ASP A 77 -34.66 -70.30 21.10
N GLU A 78 -33.83 -71.06 20.39
CA GLU A 78 -32.46 -70.67 20.04
C GLU A 78 -32.44 -69.42 19.16
N PHE A 79 -33.35 -69.34 18.18
CA PHE A 79 -33.50 -68.16 17.32
C PHE A 79 -33.97 -66.94 18.11
N ASN A 80 -34.94 -67.08 19.01
CA ASN A 80 -35.45 -66.01 19.86
C ASN A 80 -34.36 -65.52 20.82
N LYS A 81 -33.61 -66.43 21.43
CA LYS A 81 -32.46 -66.08 22.28
C LYS A 81 -31.39 -65.31 21.48
N LYS A 82 -31.06 -65.77 20.28
CA LYS A 82 -30.13 -65.07 19.37
C LYS A 82 -30.67 -63.70 18.92
N LEU A 83 -31.98 -63.57 18.75
CA LEU A 83 -32.63 -62.31 18.39
C LEU A 83 -32.60 -61.33 19.57
N GLU A 84 -32.83 -61.80 20.80
CA GLU A 84 -32.73 -60.99 22.02
C GLU A 84 -31.29 -60.53 22.29
N GLU A 85 -30.30 -61.43 22.16
CA GLU A 85 -28.89 -61.08 22.25
C GLU A 85 -28.51 -60.02 21.19
N ARG A 86 -28.97 -60.20 19.94
CA ARG A 86 -28.76 -59.20 18.87
C ARG A 86 -29.46 -57.87 19.15
N LYS A 87 -30.66 -57.87 19.71
CA LYS A 87 -31.37 -56.64 20.10
C LYS A 87 -30.62 -55.91 21.21
N LEU A 88 -30.13 -56.63 22.20
CA LEU A 88 -29.38 -56.08 23.33
C LEU A 88 -28.03 -55.52 22.88
N ASP A 89 -27.31 -56.23 22.00
CA ASP A 89 -26.09 -55.73 21.38
C ASP A 89 -26.33 -54.52 20.48
N SER A 90 -27.43 -54.53 19.71
CA SER A 90 -27.82 -53.39 18.88
C SER A 90 -28.19 -52.18 19.72
N GLN A 91 -28.85 -52.39 20.87
CA GLN A 91 -29.22 -51.33 21.80
C GLN A 91 -27.97 -50.73 22.45
N LYS A 92 -27.05 -51.56 22.96
CA LYS A 92 -25.75 -51.10 23.49
C LYS A 92 -24.96 -50.29 22.46
N LYS A 93 -24.87 -50.78 21.22
CA LYS A 93 -24.20 -50.06 20.13
C LYS A 93 -24.89 -48.74 19.79
N ALA A 94 -26.22 -48.68 19.84
CA ALA A 94 -26.96 -47.46 19.60
C ALA A 94 -26.74 -46.43 20.72
N ASP A 95 -26.68 -46.88 21.98
CA ASP A 95 -26.42 -46.01 23.14
C ASP A 95 -24.97 -45.50 23.14
N GLU A 96 -23.98 -46.35 22.88
CA GLU A 96 -22.58 -45.94 22.69
C GLU A 96 -22.42 -44.97 21.51
N ALA A 97 -23.15 -45.18 20.42
CA ALA A 97 -23.13 -44.26 19.27
C ALA A 97 -23.75 -42.91 19.61
N ARG A 98 -24.82 -42.89 20.42
CA ARG A 98 -25.45 -41.65 20.91
C ARG A 98 -24.54 -40.88 21.84
N GLU A 99 -23.89 -41.56 22.78
CA GLU A 99 -22.94 -40.94 23.71
C GLU A 99 -21.75 -40.32 22.95
N LYS A 100 -21.17 -41.07 22.00
CA LYS A 100 -20.10 -40.55 21.13
C LYS A 100 -20.58 -39.40 20.24
N ALA A 101 -21.84 -39.40 19.81
CA ALA A 101 -22.40 -38.28 19.05
C ALA A 101 -22.58 -37.04 19.92
N GLN A 102 -23.05 -37.19 21.17
CA GLN A 102 -23.19 -36.09 22.12
C GLN A 102 -21.84 -35.48 22.49
N ASP A 103 -20.84 -36.29 22.82
CA ASP A 103 -19.46 -35.83 23.11
C ASP A 103 -18.84 -35.08 21.92
N ARG A 104 -19.14 -35.52 20.69
CA ARG A 104 -18.69 -34.81 19.47
C ARG A 104 -19.41 -33.47 19.27
N ILE A 105 -20.69 -33.38 19.61
CA ILE A 105 -21.47 -32.13 19.51
C ILE A 105 -20.93 -31.14 20.55
N GLU A 106 -20.79 -31.55 21.81
CA GLU A 106 -20.26 -30.69 22.88
C GLU A 106 -18.86 -30.17 22.55
N LYS A 107 -17.94 -31.05 22.11
CA LYS A 107 -16.60 -30.63 21.66
C LYS A 107 -16.62 -29.74 20.41
N ALA A 108 -17.62 -29.88 19.55
CA ALA A 108 -17.76 -29.01 18.38
C ALA A 108 -18.27 -27.62 18.79
N ASP A 109 -19.20 -27.55 19.74
CA ASP A 109 -19.73 -26.30 20.28
C ASP A 109 -18.65 -25.54 21.08
N GLU A 110 -17.91 -26.21 21.96
CA GLU A 110 -16.77 -25.60 22.67
C GLU A 110 -15.72 -25.03 21.70
N LYS A 111 -15.39 -25.77 20.64
CA LYS A 111 -14.46 -25.29 19.60
C LYS A 111 -15.04 -24.11 18.84
N ARG A 112 -16.34 -24.12 18.56
CA ARG A 112 -17.02 -23.04 17.86
C ARG A 112 -17.00 -21.75 18.68
N ASP A 113 -17.28 -21.86 19.98
CA ASP A 113 -17.27 -20.71 20.90
C ASP A 113 -15.84 -20.18 21.06
N ALA A 114 -14.84 -21.04 21.27
CA ALA A 114 -13.44 -20.63 21.34
C ALA A 114 -12.92 -19.99 20.03
N ILE A 115 -13.43 -20.42 18.87
CA ILE A 115 -13.10 -19.78 17.58
C ILE A 115 -13.78 -18.42 17.50
N LYS A 116 -15.03 -18.31 17.94
CA LYS A 116 -15.79 -17.05 17.93
C LYS A 116 -15.12 -16.00 18.81
N ASP A 117 -14.74 -16.35 20.04
CA ASP A 117 -14.04 -15.46 20.96
C ASP A 117 -12.71 -14.98 20.38
N LYS A 118 -11.94 -15.89 19.77
CA LYS A 118 -10.67 -15.53 19.08
C LYS A 118 -10.88 -14.61 17.89
N LEU A 119 -12.00 -14.76 17.17
CA LEU A 119 -12.34 -13.90 16.03
C LEU A 119 -12.77 -12.51 16.51
N GLU A 120 -13.57 -12.42 17.57
CA GLU A 120 -13.98 -11.16 18.20
C GLU A 120 -12.76 -10.41 18.74
N ASP A 121 -11.90 -11.06 19.54
CA ASP A 121 -10.64 -10.51 20.04
C ASP A 121 -9.73 -10.00 18.92
N ARG A 122 -9.66 -10.75 17.81
CA ARG A 122 -8.84 -10.37 16.66
C ARG A 122 -9.45 -9.18 15.93
N GLN A 123 -10.77 -9.13 15.80
CA GLN A 123 -11.48 -8.03 15.17
C GLN A 123 -11.31 -6.74 15.98
N ASP A 124 -11.42 -6.81 17.31
CA ASP A 124 -11.21 -5.67 18.20
C ASP A 124 -9.77 -5.17 18.13
N LYS A 125 -8.78 -6.07 18.21
CA LYS A 125 -7.36 -5.68 18.03
C LYS A 125 -7.07 -5.06 16.67
N ILE A 126 -7.72 -5.52 15.60
CA ILE A 126 -7.59 -4.90 14.27
C ILE A 126 -8.23 -3.52 14.25
N ARG A 127 -9.41 -3.37 14.86
CA ARG A 127 -10.13 -2.09 14.96
C ARG A 127 -9.32 -1.07 15.74
N ASP A 128 -8.77 -1.44 16.90
CA ASP A 128 -7.94 -0.57 17.75
C ASP A 128 -6.62 -0.19 17.08
N ARG A 129 -5.99 -1.12 16.37
CA ARG A 129 -4.80 -0.79 15.56
C ARG A 129 -5.15 0.14 14.41
N ALA A 130 -6.30 -0.04 13.77
CA ALA A 130 -6.74 0.81 12.68
C ALA A 130 -7.07 2.24 13.15
N SER A 131 -7.73 2.42 14.30
CA SER A 131 -7.99 3.75 14.86
C SER A 131 -6.68 4.43 15.28
N THR A 132 -5.87 3.78 16.12
CA THR A 132 -4.60 4.36 16.59
C THR A 132 -3.62 4.68 15.45
N THR A 133 -3.63 3.89 14.37
CA THR A 133 -2.81 4.19 13.18
C THR A 133 -3.36 5.38 12.41
N ARG A 134 -4.68 5.52 12.26
CA ARG A 134 -5.30 6.69 11.61
C ARG A 134 -4.99 7.96 12.38
N ASP A 135 -5.20 7.95 13.69
CA ASP A 135 -4.95 9.11 14.57
C ASP A 135 -3.49 9.55 14.49
N ARG A 136 -2.54 8.59 14.53
CA ARG A 136 -1.11 8.89 14.35
C ARG A 136 -0.75 9.42 12.97
N ILE A 137 -1.45 8.99 11.92
CA ILE A 137 -1.23 9.50 10.56
C ILE A 137 -1.76 10.93 10.46
N GLU A 138 -2.92 11.21 11.02
CA GLU A 138 -3.54 12.53 11.03
C GLU A 138 -2.69 13.54 11.82
N GLU A 139 -2.29 13.20 13.06
CA GLU A 139 -1.42 14.04 13.87
C GLU A 139 -0.06 14.30 13.19
N LYS A 140 0.52 13.28 12.54
CA LYS A 140 1.75 13.46 11.77
C LYS A 140 1.54 14.38 10.57
N ARG A 141 0.42 14.22 9.84
CA ARG A 141 0.10 15.08 8.69
C ARG A 141 -0.07 16.53 9.11
N GLU A 142 -0.77 16.80 10.21
CA GLU A 142 -0.92 18.14 10.77
C GLU A 142 0.44 18.74 11.14
N LYS A 143 1.26 18.02 11.92
CA LYS A 143 2.62 18.47 12.27
C LYS A 143 3.50 18.73 11.05
N PHE A 144 3.43 17.88 10.03
CA PHE A 144 4.18 18.09 8.78
C PHE A 144 3.69 19.31 8.02
N ASN A 145 2.38 19.55 7.97
CA ASN A 145 1.80 20.73 7.34
C ASN A 145 2.22 22.02 8.05
N GLU A 146 2.18 22.04 9.39
CA GLU A 146 2.66 23.17 10.19
C GLU A 146 4.15 23.43 9.98
N GLN A 147 4.98 22.38 10.05
CA GLN A 147 6.42 22.51 9.79
C GLN A 147 6.71 23.01 8.37
N ARG A 148 5.94 22.55 7.37
CA ARG A 148 6.07 23.02 5.99
C ARG A 148 5.71 24.51 5.89
N LYS A 149 4.58 24.94 6.48
CA LYS A 149 4.19 26.35 6.55
C LYS A 149 5.27 27.20 7.22
N ALA A 150 5.82 26.74 8.35
CA ALA A 150 6.88 27.44 9.07
C ALA A 150 8.18 27.59 8.24
N ARG A 151 8.59 26.53 7.52
CA ARG A 151 9.76 26.59 6.63
C ARG A 151 9.57 27.56 5.47
N VAL A 152 8.38 27.55 4.87
CA VAL A 152 8.02 28.46 3.77
C VAL A 152 8.03 29.92 4.26
N ARG A 153 7.40 30.20 5.41
CA ARG A 153 7.42 31.53 6.04
C ARG A 153 8.85 32.01 6.34
N ALA A 154 9.68 31.14 6.91
CA ALA A 154 11.08 31.47 7.21
C ALA A 154 11.90 31.72 5.94
N PHE A 155 11.65 30.96 4.86
CA PHE A 155 12.29 31.16 3.57
C PHE A 155 11.95 32.54 2.99
N PHE A 156 10.66 32.89 2.92
CA PHE A 156 10.22 34.18 2.39
C PHE A 156 10.75 35.34 3.23
N LYS A 157 10.65 35.25 4.56
CA LYS A 157 11.21 36.28 5.45
C LYS A 157 12.69 36.58 5.18
N ARG A 158 13.51 35.54 4.99
CA ARG A 158 14.94 35.73 4.66
C ARG A 158 15.15 36.38 3.30
N MET A 159 14.31 36.06 2.31
CA MET A 159 14.38 36.68 1.00
C MET A 159 13.95 38.14 1.03
N PHE A 160 12.86 38.46 1.71
CA PHE A 160 12.41 39.83 1.93
C PHE A 160 13.49 40.71 2.53
N THR A 161 14.01 40.32 3.70
CA THR A 161 15.06 41.10 4.38
C THR A 161 16.29 41.30 3.51
N ARG A 162 16.66 40.33 2.67
CA ARG A 162 17.80 40.45 1.76
C ARG A 162 17.55 41.44 0.62
N ILE A 163 16.37 41.41 0.01
CA ILE A 163 16.03 42.29 -1.12
C ILE A 163 15.75 43.71 -0.63
N GLU A 164 15.06 43.87 0.49
CA GLU A 164 14.83 45.16 1.15
C GLU A 164 16.16 45.85 1.49
N ALA A 165 17.10 45.14 2.13
CA ALA A 165 18.45 45.65 2.35
C ALA A 165 19.24 45.90 1.05
N GLY A 166 18.82 45.29 -0.06
CA GLY A 166 19.30 45.62 -1.40
C GLY A 166 18.82 46.99 -1.83
N PHE A 167 17.51 47.23 -1.79
CA PHE A 167 16.90 48.52 -2.13
C PHE A 167 17.41 49.65 -1.24
N GLU A 168 17.50 49.45 0.08
CA GLU A 168 18.06 50.44 1.00
C GLU A 168 19.50 50.85 0.62
N ARG A 169 20.35 49.87 0.28
CA ARG A 169 21.71 50.17 -0.18
C ARG A 169 21.73 50.92 -1.51
N THR A 170 20.84 50.57 -2.43
CA THR A 170 20.69 51.27 -3.72
C THR A 170 20.22 52.70 -3.54
N SER A 171 19.21 52.97 -2.69
CA SER A 171 18.77 54.33 -2.34
C SER A 171 19.90 55.18 -1.74
N ASN A 172 20.65 54.62 -0.78
CA ASN A 172 21.81 55.30 -0.20
C ASN A 172 22.89 55.61 -1.26
N LEU A 173 23.04 54.78 -2.30
CA LEU A 173 23.97 55.06 -3.40
C LEU A 173 23.47 56.19 -4.30
N ILE A 174 22.16 56.25 -4.57
CA ILE A 174 21.53 57.34 -5.32
C ILE A 174 21.78 58.67 -4.60
N GLU A 175 21.42 58.78 -3.32
CA GLU A 175 21.61 60.01 -2.52
C GLU A 175 23.08 60.47 -2.51
N ARG A 176 24.01 59.52 -2.39
CA ARG A 176 25.45 59.81 -2.43
C ARG A 176 25.90 60.32 -3.80
N LEU A 177 25.36 59.78 -4.89
CA LEU A 177 25.68 60.23 -6.25
C LEU A 177 25.06 61.59 -6.54
N GLU A 178 23.83 61.85 -6.13
CA GLU A 178 23.20 63.17 -6.25
C GLU A 178 24.01 64.24 -5.52
N SER A 179 24.42 63.97 -4.27
CA SER A 179 25.29 64.87 -3.51
C SER A 179 26.63 65.14 -4.21
N ARG A 180 27.20 64.12 -4.88
CA ARG A 180 28.44 64.28 -5.65
C ARG A 180 28.23 65.07 -6.93
N ILE A 181 27.14 64.83 -7.65
CA ILE A 181 26.77 65.59 -8.85
C ILE A 181 26.58 67.07 -8.49
N ALA A 182 25.85 67.37 -7.42
CA ALA A 182 25.66 68.74 -6.95
C ALA A 182 27.01 69.45 -6.65
N LYS A 183 27.93 68.76 -5.98
CA LYS A 183 29.29 69.28 -5.74
C LYS A 183 30.11 69.44 -7.01
N LEU A 184 29.93 68.57 -8.00
CA LEU A 184 30.62 68.68 -9.29
C LEU A 184 30.13 69.90 -10.08
N GLU A 185 28.82 70.15 -10.08
CA GLU A 185 28.19 71.32 -10.72
C GLU A 185 28.64 72.63 -10.06
N GLU A 186 28.74 72.65 -8.73
CA GLU A 186 29.23 73.81 -7.98
C GLU A 186 30.70 74.14 -8.30
N ASN A 187 31.55 73.13 -8.40
CA ASN A 187 32.99 73.32 -8.64
C ASN A 187 33.35 73.51 -10.11
N ASN A 188 32.55 72.96 -11.04
CA ASN A 188 32.83 72.97 -12.47
C ASN A 188 31.56 73.33 -13.26
N PRO A 189 31.25 74.63 -13.46
CA PRO A 189 30.01 75.06 -14.11
C PRO A 189 29.80 74.56 -15.55
N ASN A 190 30.86 74.09 -16.21
CA ASN A 190 30.84 73.59 -17.59
C ASN A 190 30.61 72.07 -17.70
N ILE A 191 30.53 71.34 -16.57
CA ILE A 191 30.34 69.88 -16.60
C ILE A 191 28.89 69.54 -16.95
N GLN A 192 28.70 68.62 -17.90
CA GLN A 192 27.37 68.16 -18.31
C GLN A 192 26.96 66.94 -17.47
N THR A 193 25.94 67.12 -16.64
CA THR A 193 25.45 66.11 -15.66
C THR A 193 24.00 65.67 -15.90
N GLU A 194 23.32 66.23 -16.91
CA GLU A 194 21.91 65.97 -17.19
C GLU A 194 21.61 64.50 -17.52
N GLU A 195 22.52 63.83 -18.25
CA GLU A 195 22.41 62.41 -18.54
C GLU A 195 22.53 61.56 -17.27
N ALA A 196 23.48 61.91 -16.38
CA ALA A 196 23.65 61.23 -15.10
C ALA A 196 22.40 61.36 -14.21
N LYS A 197 21.81 62.56 -14.15
CA LYS A 197 20.54 62.81 -13.43
C LYS A 197 19.40 61.97 -13.99
N THR A 198 19.31 61.83 -15.31
CA THR A 198 18.29 60.99 -15.95
C THR A 198 18.43 59.53 -15.52
N PHE A 199 19.64 58.98 -15.54
CA PHE A 199 19.88 57.62 -15.05
C PHE A 199 19.61 57.46 -13.54
N LEU A 200 19.84 58.49 -12.72
CA LEU A 200 19.48 58.43 -11.29
C LEU A 200 17.97 58.41 -11.09
N LEU A 201 17.21 59.22 -11.84
CA LEU A 201 15.74 59.18 -11.81
C LEU A 201 15.19 57.81 -12.24
N GLU A 202 15.78 57.18 -13.26
CA GLU A 202 15.42 55.80 -13.64
C GLU A 202 15.70 54.81 -12.51
N ALA A 203 16.84 54.96 -11.81
CA ALA A 203 17.17 54.12 -10.67
C ALA A 203 16.14 54.29 -9.53
N GLU A 204 15.70 55.51 -9.24
CA GLU A 204 14.66 55.79 -8.25
C GLU A 204 13.32 55.14 -8.62
N VAL A 205 12.91 55.25 -9.89
CA VAL A 205 11.68 54.63 -10.39
C VAL A 205 11.73 53.11 -10.21
N ASN A 206 12.85 52.48 -10.55
CA ASN A 206 13.02 51.04 -10.37
C ASN A 206 13.05 50.63 -8.89
N VAL A 207 13.68 51.42 -8.01
CA VAL A 207 13.63 51.19 -6.56
C VAL A 207 12.18 51.26 -6.04
N ALA A 208 11.43 52.29 -6.44
CA ALA A 208 10.03 52.45 -6.03
C ALA A 208 9.15 51.28 -6.52
N ALA A 209 9.26 50.90 -7.79
CA ALA A 209 8.52 49.77 -8.36
C ALA A 209 8.85 48.44 -7.66
N GLY A 210 10.13 48.24 -7.32
CA GLY A 210 10.59 47.07 -6.59
C GLY A 210 10.06 46.99 -5.15
N LEU A 211 10.02 48.12 -4.44
CA LEU A 211 9.43 48.23 -3.11
C LEU A 211 7.91 47.99 -3.11
N ASP A 212 7.20 48.56 -4.09
CA ASP A 212 5.77 48.28 -4.29
C ASP A 212 5.51 46.80 -4.56
N THR A 213 6.40 46.15 -5.32
CA THR A 213 6.32 44.71 -5.56
C THR A 213 6.55 43.93 -4.26
N LEU A 214 7.55 44.30 -3.44
CA LEU A 214 7.77 43.66 -2.14
C LEU A 214 6.55 43.78 -1.22
N ALA A 215 5.90 44.94 -1.17
CA ALA A 215 4.69 45.14 -0.36
C ALA A 215 3.55 44.19 -0.80
N LYS A 216 3.38 43.96 -2.11
CA LYS A 216 2.39 42.99 -2.64
C LYS A 216 2.73 41.55 -2.23
N ILE A 217 4.01 41.19 -2.27
CA ILE A 217 4.47 39.86 -1.87
C ILE A 217 4.22 39.64 -0.37
N GLU A 218 4.38 40.65 0.49
CA GLU A 218 4.13 40.53 1.93
C GLU A 218 2.66 40.16 2.21
N VAL A 219 1.72 40.87 1.58
CA VAL A 219 0.28 40.57 1.67
C VAL A 219 -0.01 39.13 1.19
N LEU A 220 0.50 38.75 0.01
CA LEU A 220 0.29 37.40 -0.52
C LEU A 220 0.94 36.32 0.35
N ALA A 221 2.11 36.58 0.93
CA ALA A 221 2.80 35.61 1.78
C ALA A 221 2.05 35.36 3.10
N GLU A 222 1.36 36.37 3.64
CA GLU A 222 0.46 36.20 4.79
C GLU A 222 -0.77 35.35 4.43
N ASP A 223 -1.31 35.54 3.22
CA ASP A 223 -2.42 34.74 2.69
C ASP A 223 -2.02 33.27 2.47
N VAL A 224 -0.83 32.97 1.92
CA VAL A 224 -0.31 31.58 1.79
C VAL A 224 -0.32 30.84 3.13
N VAL A 225 0.05 31.58 4.17
CA VAL A 225 0.28 31.04 5.50
C VAL A 225 -1.05 30.78 6.21
N SER A 226 -2.00 31.70 6.03
CA SER A 226 -3.26 31.74 6.76
C SER A 226 -4.42 31.05 6.02
N GLY A 227 -4.33 30.96 4.69
CA GLY A 227 -5.39 30.43 3.83
C GLY A 227 -5.46 28.90 3.75
N ASP A 228 -6.62 28.44 3.28
CA ASP A 228 -6.93 27.05 2.88
C ASP A 228 -6.65 26.78 1.39
N ASP A 229 -6.18 27.79 0.64
CA ASP A 229 -5.85 27.69 -0.78
C ASP A 229 -4.70 26.70 -1.04
N ASP A 230 -4.63 26.16 -2.26
CA ASP A 230 -3.55 25.26 -2.68
C ASP A 230 -2.19 26.00 -2.53
N PRO A 231 -1.34 25.61 -1.56
CA PRO A 231 -0.10 26.32 -1.27
C PRO A 231 0.84 26.37 -2.47
N HIS A 232 0.69 25.47 -3.43
CA HIS A 232 1.52 25.43 -4.63
C HIS A 232 1.24 26.59 -5.58
N LEU A 233 -0.02 26.98 -5.78
CA LEU A 233 -0.38 28.05 -6.72
C LEU A 233 0.13 29.40 -6.20
N VAL A 234 -0.15 29.68 -4.92
CA VAL A 234 0.26 30.94 -4.30
C VAL A 234 1.78 31.03 -4.18
N PHE A 235 2.48 29.90 -3.98
CA PHE A 235 3.94 29.87 -3.96
C PHE A 235 4.57 30.26 -5.31
N GLU A 236 4.03 29.81 -6.43
CA GLU A 236 4.56 30.19 -7.75
C GLU A 236 4.29 31.67 -8.07
N GLU A 237 3.16 32.22 -7.63
CA GLU A 237 2.86 33.65 -7.74
C GLU A 237 3.84 34.51 -6.94
N VAL A 238 4.04 34.18 -5.65
CA VAL A 238 5.02 34.85 -4.77
C VAL A 238 6.42 34.79 -5.39
N LYS A 239 6.82 33.66 -5.97
CA LYS A 239 8.11 33.49 -6.64
C LYS A 239 8.23 34.31 -7.92
N ALA A 240 7.16 34.46 -8.69
CA ALA A 240 7.15 35.31 -9.88
C ALA A 240 7.35 36.78 -9.51
N LEU A 241 6.62 37.27 -8.50
CA LEU A 241 6.79 38.62 -7.98
C LEU A 241 8.18 38.84 -7.38
N LEU A 242 8.73 37.85 -6.66
CA LEU A 242 10.08 37.93 -6.12
C LEU A 242 11.13 38.11 -7.23
N ARG A 243 10.96 37.41 -8.36
CA ARG A 243 11.84 37.58 -9.53
C ARG A 243 11.69 38.98 -10.14
N SER A 244 10.48 39.52 -10.18
CA SER A 244 10.24 40.90 -10.62
C SER A 244 10.98 41.90 -9.74
N ALA A 245 10.82 41.83 -8.42
CA ALA A 245 11.52 42.74 -7.50
C ALA A 245 13.05 42.63 -7.60
N VAL A 246 13.59 41.41 -7.81
CA VAL A 246 15.03 41.22 -8.06
C VAL A 246 15.47 41.84 -9.38
N GLN A 247 14.63 41.80 -10.42
CA GLN A 247 14.89 42.42 -11.70
C GLN A 247 14.92 43.95 -11.56
N ASP A 248 13.92 44.54 -10.89
CA ASP A 248 13.88 45.98 -10.61
C ASP A 248 15.12 46.45 -9.83
N LEU A 249 15.58 45.67 -8.84
CA LEU A 249 16.82 45.95 -8.11
C LEU A 249 18.06 45.92 -9.01
N ARG A 250 18.13 44.99 -9.97
CA ARG A 250 19.24 44.89 -10.93
C ARG A 250 19.22 46.06 -11.90
N ASP A 251 18.05 46.44 -12.38
CA ASP A 251 17.87 47.54 -13.32
C ASP A 251 18.20 48.88 -12.66
N ALA A 252 17.81 49.08 -11.40
CA ALA A 252 18.24 50.24 -10.61
C ALA A 252 19.77 50.32 -10.47
N HIS A 253 20.43 49.20 -10.19
CA HIS A 253 21.88 49.14 -10.12
C HIS A 253 22.55 49.35 -11.49
N GLU A 254 21.94 48.88 -12.58
CA GLU A 254 22.37 49.13 -13.96
C GLU A 254 22.36 50.63 -14.29
N SER A 255 21.25 51.31 -13.99
CA SER A 255 21.13 52.76 -14.18
C SER A 255 22.15 53.53 -13.33
N ILE A 256 22.42 53.12 -12.09
CA ILE A 256 23.51 53.72 -11.27
C ILE A 256 24.88 53.58 -11.95
N LYS A 257 25.22 52.40 -12.50
CA LYS A 257 26.48 52.22 -13.24
C LYS A 257 26.54 53.15 -14.46
N ASN A 258 25.44 53.31 -15.18
CA ASN A 258 25.35 54.19 -16.34
C ASN A 258 25.50 55.67 -15.95
N ALA A 259 24.90 56.10 -14.85
CA ALA A 259 25.12 57.42 -14.27
C ALA A 259 26.63 57.66 -14.00
N ILE A 260 27.31 56.73 -13.35
CA ILE A 260 28.75 56.83 -13.06
C ILE A 260 29.58 56.89 -14.36
N ARG A 261 29.26 56.06 -15.36
CA ARG A 261 29.94 56.07 -16.67
C ARG A 261 29.76 57.40 -17.40
N SER A 262 28.55 57.95 -17.40
CA SER A 262 28.27 59.25 -18.04
C SER A 262 29.08 60.39 -17.40
N ILE A 263 29.21 60.38 -16.06
CA ILE A 263 30.06 61.34 -15.34
C ILE A 263 31.53 61.15 -15.72
N LYS A 264 32.03 59.89 -15.73
CA LYS A 264 33.45 59.60 -16.04
C LYS A 264 33.83 60.01 -17.46
N ALA A 265 32.95 59.80 -18.43
CA ALA A 265 33.18 60.17 -19.84
C ALA A 265 33.41 61.67 -20.05
N GLN A 266 32.97 62.54 -19.12
CA GLN A 266 33.25 63.97 -19.16
C GLN A 266 34.68 64.31 -18.72
N PHE A 267 35.33 63.45 -17.93
CA PHE A 267 36.70 63.64 -17.44
C PHE A 267 37.76 62.94 -18.32
N ASP A 268 37.41 61.79 -18.92
CA ASP A 268 38.32 61.01 -19.76
C ASP A 268 38.39 61.53 -21.21
N ARG A 269 37.89 62.74 -21.52
CA ARG A 269 38.09 63.31 -22.86
C ARG A 269 39.60 63.51 -23.05
N PRO A 270 40.24 62.81 -24.01
CA PRO A 270 41.65 63.05 -24.29
C PRO A 270 41.79 64.52 -24.62
N ASP A 271 42.70 65.18 -23.92
CA ASP A 271 43.14 66.53 -24.26
C ASP A 271 43.69 66.43 -25.69
N GLU A 272 42.89 66.80 -26.69
CA GLU A 272 43.25 66.82 -28.12
C GLU A 272 44.26 67.96 -28.40
N GLY A 273 45.28 68.08 -27.55
CA GLY A 273 46.12 69.26 -27.43
C GLY A 273 47.46 69.01 -26.76
N ASP A 274 48.14 67.91 -27.10
CA ASP A 274 49.62 67.87 -27.14
C ASP A 274 50.08 66.63 -27.93
N ASP A 275 49.87 66.65 -29.24
CA ASP A 275 50.56 65.80 -30.23
C ASP A 275 52.04 66.26 -30.38
N ASP A 276 52.82 66.29 -29.29
CA ASP A 276 54.25 66.58 -29.35
C ASP A 276 55.01 65.86 -28.22
N ALA A 277 55.07 64.53 -28.31
CA ALA A 277 56.32 63.78 -28.14
C ALA A 277 56.08 62.28 -28.29
N GLU A 278 56.60 61.73 -29.39
CA GLU A 278 57.00 60.33 -29.45
C GLU A 278 57.93 60.00 -28.27
N ASP A 279 57.48 59.18 -27.32
CA ASP A 279 58.40 58.36 -26.56
C ASP A 279 57.94 56.91 -26.66
N VAL A 280 58.51 56.28 -27.68
CA VAL A 280 58.51 54.84 -27.92
C VAL A 280 59.22 54.19 -26.74
N ILE A 281 58.45 53.68 -25.78
CA ILE A 281 58.93 52.68 -24.84
C ILE A 281 58.40 51.34 -25.32
N GLU A 282 59.19 50.70 -26.19
CA GLU A 282 59.20 49.25 -26.35
C GLU A 282 59.51 48.64 -24.99
N ASP A 283 58.50 48.18 -24.26
CA ASP A 283 58.70 47.28 -23.12
C ASP A 283 58.25 45.88 -23.56
N GLU A 284 59.19 45.21 -24.21
CA GLU A 284 59.28 43.76 -24.31
C GLU A 284 59.31 43.19 -22.89
N ASN A 285 58.17 42.72 -22.38
CA ASN A 285 58.16 41.72 -21.32
C ASN A 285 57.00 40.74 -21.56
N GLU A 286 57.25 39.87 -22.54
CA GLU A 286 56.78 38.49 -22.52
C GLU A 286 57.32 37.82 -21.24
N ASP A 287 56.44 37.43 -20.33
CA ASP A 287 56.64 36.37 -19.32
C ASP A 287 55.21 36.01 -18.86
N GLU A 288 54.51 35.07 -19.49
CA GLU A 288 54.57 33.63 -19.20
C GLU A 288 54.72 33.33 -17.72
N ASP A 289 53.62 32.99 -17.03
CA ASP A 289 53.53 32.09 -15.87
C ASP A 289 52.03 32.01 -15.50
N ASP A 290 51.28 31.03 -16.00
CA ASP A 290 51.13 29.68 -15.42
C ASP A 290 50.87 29.70 -13.90
N ASP A 291 49.59 29.73 -13.50
CA ASP A 291 49.23 29.11 -12.22
C ASP A 291 47.87 28.41 -12.27
N SER A 292 48.00 27.10 -12.47
CA SER A 292 47.19 25.98 -12.00
C SER A 292 45.78 26.25 -11.45
N SER A 293 44.80 25.73 -12.21
CA SER A 293 43.45 25.45 -11.74
C SER A 293 43.45 24.23 -10.81
N ASP A 294 43.42 24.47 -9.49
CA ASP A 294 43.13 23.45 -8.47
C ASP A 294 41.61 23.21 -8.38
N ASP A 295 41.10 22.34 -9.27
CA ASP A 295 39.72 21.83 -9.24
C ASP A 295 39.59 20.70 -8.20
N GLY A 296 39.49 21.11 -6.93
CA GLY A 296 39.21 20.23 -5.81
C GLY A 296 37.73 19.80 -5.74
N THR A 297 37.29 18.89 -6.61
CA THR A 297 36.00 18.21 -6.45
C THR A 297 36.03 17.23 -5.26
N ALA A 298 35.70 17.73 -4.07
CA ALA A 298 35.48 16.90 -2.89
C ALA A 298 34.12 16.18 -3.00
N THR A 299 34.16 14.91 -3.41
CA THR A 299 33.01 14.00 -3.32
C THR A 299 32.81 13.55 -1.87
N SER A 300 31.85 14.17 -1.19
CA SER A 300 31.41 13.75 0.15
C SER A 300 30.67 12.43 0.05
N THR A 301 31.29 11.37 0.57
CA THR A 301 30.68 10.04 0.73
C THR A 301 29.74 10.08 1.92
N ILE A 302 28.44 10.01 1.66
CA ILE A 302 27.39 9.85 2.68
C ILE A 302 27.25 8.35 2.96
N THR A 303 27.70 7.90 4.12
CA THR A 303 27.37 6.59 4.69
C THR A 303 25.98 6.64 5.31
N ASN A 304 25.11 5.72 4.88
CA ASN A 304 23.86 5.34 5.54
C ASN A 304 24.11 4.24 6.57
#